data_AF-A0A956DUP4-F1
#
_entry.id   AF-A0A956DUP4-F1
#
_cell.length_a   1.000
_cell.length_b   1.000
_cell.length_c   1.000
_cell.angle_alpha   90.00
_cell.angle_beta   90.00
_cell.angle_gamma   90.00
#
_symmetry.space_group_name_H-M   'P 1'
#
loop_
_entity.id
_entity.type
_entity.pdbx_description
1 polymer ?
#
loop_
_entity_poly.entity_id
_entity_poly.type
_entity_poly.pdbx_seq_one_letter_code
_entity_poly.pdbx_strand_id
1 'polypeptide(L)'
;VLVRLVGACPPSMFAGKRDSVAGVRLLTSHHLLTAALALGGCAGQGAAGVGGAGTGGAPEGGGGGGGTGGDGGLTVGSGGGGGGGETCDPGLPSVDDDLDGFSEDQGDCNDCDPNANPDAIEVVFGNNPQDEDCDGLVDEPAESCDAGLAIDSLDAVEAARALGLCRDAGAGQSWGLVSAAYVDADGSPGTPSLNVGLLPKLGDYNVPKEGQTMVALSSGHARDTSQPDSCGGTSCSLKGTGTAPPGYPQPVPNCVTAPTIHDDVALEVALRAPSNAHGYRFEFAFFSWEFPRFVCTAFNDQFVVLTDPAPPQSLLGNIAFDNVGNPVSVNLGLLPNCYPEGAYDFASSCKLGPMPMLCPPPPNPYCPGGPGVLSGTGFDMLMEAGASTGWLTTTAPITPGDSVRLRFAIWDASDSQLDSTVILDRFEWLAEAATIETVPTPR
;
A
#
# COMPACT_ATOMS: atom_id res chain seq x y z
N VAL A 1 63.18 13.36 56.84
CA VAL A 1 63.18 14.66 56.13
C VAL A 1 62.05 14.57 55.09
N LEU A 2 60.78 14.79 55.48
CA LEU A 2 59.98 16.03 55.29
C LEU A 2 60.03 16.50 53.81
N VAL A 3 58.97 16.73 53.01
CA VAL A 3 57.51 16.94 53.16
C VAL A 3 56.82 16.68 51.80
N ARG A 4 55.54 16.28 51.85
CA ARG A 4 54.52 16.22 50.77
C ARG A 4 53.59 17.44 50.89
N LEU A 5 53.07 18.02 49.79
CA LEU A 5 51.82 18.86 49.64
C LEU A 5 51.94 19.57 48.24
N VAL A 6 51.07 19.49 47.23
CA VAL A 6 49.59 19.56 47.00
C VAL A 6 48.96 20.95 47.23
N GLY A 7 48.26 21.44 46.18
CA GLY A 7 47.23 22.50 46.19
C GLY A 7 47.72 23.87 45.69
N ALA A 8 46.94 24.76 45.07
CA ALA A 8 45.62 24.80 44.43
C ALA A 8 45.49 26.22 43.81
N CYS A 9 44.52 26.39 42.90
CA CYS A 9 44.18 27.63 42.18
C CYS A 9 43.88 28.85 43.08
N PRO A 10 43.89 30.09 42.54
CA PRO A 10 42.82 31.03 42.87
C PRO A 10 42.23 31.85 41.68
N PRO A 11 41.07 32.50 41.89
CA PRO A 11 40.19 33.08 40.86
C PRO A 11 40.26 34.62 40.80
N SER A 12 39.57 35.26 39.85
CA SER A 12 38.54 36.31 40.08
C SER A 12 38.21 37.20 38.86
N MET A 13 36.98 37.69 38.89
CA MET A 13 36.19 38.46 37.91
C MET A 13 36.72 39.86 37.60
N PHE A 14 36.32 40.43 36.46
CA PHE A 14 35.82 41.81 36.40
C PHE A 14 34.76 41.98 35.29
N ALA A 15 33.65 42.63 35.67
CA ALA A 15 32.55 43.03 34.81
C ALA A 15 32.81 44.40 34.16
N GLY A 16 32.23 44.65 32.98
CA GLY A 16 32.27 45.96 32.32
C GLY A 16 31.35 46.07 31.09
N LYS A 17 30.24 46.78 31.26
CA LYS A 17 29.13 47.14 30.36
C LYS A 17 29.50 47.83 29.02
N ARG A 18 28.63 47.58 28.01
CA ARG A 18 28.00 48.52 27.02
C ARG A 18 28.95 49.26 26.04
N ASP A 19 28.68 49.47 24.75
CA ASP A 19 27.47 49.80 23.99
C ASP A 19 27.60 49.36 22.51
N SER A 20 26.45 49.33 21.84
CA SER A 20 26.20 49.17 20.40
C SER A 20 27.02 50.10 19.49
N VAL A 21 27.28 49.68 18.23
CA VAL A 21 26.95 50.41 16.98
C VAL A 21 27.28 49.55 15.74
N ALA A 22 26.30 49.54 14.83
CA ALA A 22 26.29 49.31 13.39
C ALA A 22 27.56 48.91 12.62
N GLY A 23 27.39 47.87 11.79
CA GLY A 23 27.40 48.02 10.33
C GLY A 23 28.74 48.18 9.63
N VAL A 24 29.27 47.09 9.08
CA VAL A 24 30.13 47.13 7.89
C VAL A 24 29.77 45.96 6.97
N ARG A 25 29.21 46.30 5.79
CA ARG A 25 29.22 45.46 4.60
C ARG A 25 30.67 45.28 4.15
N LEU A 26 31.10 44.06 3.85
CA LEU A 26 32.20 43.83 2.93
C LEU A 26 31.78 42.77 1.90
N LEU A 27 31.59 43.22 0.67
CA LEU A 27 31.65 42.42 -0.55
C LEU A 27 33.10 41.97 -0.76
N THR A 28 33.33 40.70 -1.03
CA THR A 28 34.41 40.27 -1.92
C THR A 28 34.00 38.99 -2.65
N SER A 29 34.07 39.10 -3.98
CA SER A 29 33.76 38.11 -5.01
C SER A 29 35.04 37.40 -5.48
N HIS A 30 34.87 36.27 -6.20
CA HIS A 30 35.88 35.47 -6.94
C HIS A 30 36.72 34.50 -6.06
N HIS A 31 37.02 33.25 -6.43
CA HIS A 31 37.24 32.64 -7.75
C HIS A 31 36.83 31.14 -7.80
N LEU A 32 36.48 30.72 -9.03
CA LEU A 32 36.44 29.35 -9.53
C LEU A 32 37.73 28.56 -9.24
N LEU A 33 37.60 27.26 -8.94
CA LEU A 33 38.61 26.27 -9.27
C LEU A 33 37.93 24.97 -9.72
N THR A 34 37.85 24.80 -11.04
CA THR A 34 37.65 23.53 -11.74
C THR A 34 38.93 22.71 -11.64
N ALA A 35 38.84 21.44 -11.22
CA ALA A 35 39.90 20.47 -11.37
C ALA A 35 39.35 19.23 -12.09
N ALA A 36 39.59 19.18 -13.39
CA ALA A 36 39.48 17.98 -14.20
C ALA A 36 40.74 17.12 -14.00
N LEU A 37 40.57 15.83 -13.71
CA LEU A 37 41.59 14.82 -13.89
C LEU A 37 41.11 13.81 -14.93
N ALA A 38 41.74 13.88 -16.10
CA ALA A 38 41.76 12.83 -17.11
C ALA A 38 43.22 12.61 -17.52
N LEU A 39 43.65 11.34 -17.52
CA LEU A 39 44.82 10.72 -18.17
C LEU A 39 44.81 9.28 -17.66
N GLY A 40 44.92 8.20 -18.44
CA GLY A 40 45.18 7.99 -19.85
C GLY A 40 45.27 6.46 -20.03
N GLY A 41 44.76 5.94 -21.15
CA GLY A 41 44.75 4.50 -21.44
C GLY A 41 46.12 3.94 -21.87
N CYS A 42 46.18 2.61 -21.97
CA CYS A 42 47.14 1.91 -22.80
C CYS A 42 46.43 0.77 -23.52
N ALA A 43 46.61 0.70 -24.84
CA ALA A 43 46.04 -0.26 -25.77
C ALA A 43 47.07 -1.33 -26.19
N GLY A 44 46.57 -2.47 -26.68
CA GLY A 44 47.26 -3.48 -27.48
C GLY A 44 46.29 -4.64 -27.78
N GLN A 45 45.62 -4.67 -28.94
CA GLN A 45 45.97 -5.44 -30.17
C GLN A 45 46.24 -6.93 -29.89
N GLY A 46 45.65 -7.94 -30.53
CA GLY A 46 44.79 -8.06 -31.71
C GLY A 46 45.03 -9.45 -32.32
N ALA A 47 44.00 -10.14 -32.84
CA ALA A 47 44.16 -11.20 -33.84
C ALA A 47 42.81 -11.53 -34.51
N ALA A 48 42.78 -11.41 -35.83
CA ALA A 48 41.70 -11.82 -36.72
C ALA A 48 42.12 -13.05 -37.53
N GLY A 49 41.15 -13.84 -38.00
CA GLY A 49 41.30 -14.96 -38.95
C GLY A 49 39.97 -15.72 -39.07
N VAL A 50 39.03 -15.33 -39.93
CA VAL A 50 38.84 -15.67 -41.36
C VAL A 50 38.37 -17.12 -41.62
N GLY A 51 37.11 -17.24 -42.09
CA GLY A 51 36.74 -17.96 -43.33
C GLY A 51 36.24 -19.41 -43.25
N GLY A 52 35.05 -19.67 -43.80
CA GLY A 52 34.63 -21.01 -44.22
C GLY A 52 33.13 -21.16 -44.53
N ALA A 53 32.76 -21.01 -45.81
CA ALA A 53 31.43 -21.27 -46.36
C ALA A 53 31.31 -22.71 -46.94
N GLY A 54 30.07 -23.20 -47.13
CA GLY A 54 29.73 -24.36 -47.97
C GLY A 54 28.70 -25.32 -47.33
N THR A 55 27.39 -25.27 -47.60
CA THR A 55 26.59 -25.69 -48.78
C THR A 55 26.06 -27.14 -48.76
N GLY A 56 24.74 -27.27 -48.97
CA GLY A 56 24.05 -28.44 -49.57
C GLY A 56 23.46 -29.44 -48.56
N GLY A 57 22.21 -29.91 -48.65
CA GLY A 57 21.15 -29.72 -49.62
C GLY A 57 19.89 -30.49 -49.17
N ALA A 58 18.74 -30.06 -49.67
CA ALA A 58 17.46 -30.77 -49.70
C ALA A 58 17.55 -32.02 -50.64
N PRO A 59 16.50 -32.83 -50.94
CA PRO A 59 15.06 -32.53 -51.01
C PRO A 59 14.20 -33.68 -50.38
N GLU A 60 12.89 -33.89 -50.53
CA GLU A 60 11.80 -33.42 -51.41
C GLU A 60 10.50 -33.96 -50.76
N GLY A 61 9.41 -33.18 -50.69
CA GLY A 61 8.22 -33.40 -51.53
C GLY A 61 7.01 -33.75 -50.65
N GLY A 62 5.79 -33.29 -50.88
CA GLY A 62 5.21 -32.47 -51.94
C GLY A 62 3.69 -32.70 -51.97
N GLY A 63 2.92 -31.63 -52.17
CA GLY A 63 1.52 -31.61 -52.65
C GLY A 63 0.44 -32.03 -51.63
N GLY A 64 -0.71 -31.40 -51.51
CA GLY A 64 -1.39 -30.40 -52.33
C GLY A 64 -2.90 -30.66 -52.31
N GLY A 65 -3.71 -29.61 -52.53
CA GLY A 65 -5.10 -29.73 -53.00
C GLY A 65 -6.18 -29.50 -51.94
N GLY A 66 -6.96 -28.43 -52.15
CA GLY A 66 -8.09 -28.03 -51.32
C GLY A 66 -9.40 -28.79 -51.57
N GLY A 67 -10.44 -28.38 -50.84
CA GLY A 67 -11.81 -28.83 -51.00
C GLY A 67 -12.74 -28.13 -50.01
N THR A 68 -13.79 -27.52 -50.54
CA THR A 68 -14.92 -26.85 -49.88
C THR A 68 -15.93 -27.83 -49.29
N GLY A 69 -16.65 -27.41 -48.24
CA GLY A 69 -18.04 -27.81 -47.96
C GLY A 69 -18.27 -28.76 -46.78
N GLY A 70 -19.25 -28.45 -45.93
CA GLY A 70 -19.79 -29.40 -44.96
C GLY A 70 -20.49 -28.76 -43.77
N ASP A 71 -21.77 -28.42 -43.96
CA ASP A 71 -22.73 -28.09 -42.91
C ASP A 71 -22.95 -29.31 -41.97
N GLY A 72 -23.12 -29.07 -40.67
CA GLY A 72 -23.34 -30.13 -39.68
C GLY A 72 -23.96 -29.58 -38.40
N GLY A 73 -25.28 -29.36 -38.45
CA GLY A 73 -26.07 -28.87 -37.33
C GLY A 73 -26.08 -29.78 -36.11
N LEU A 74 -26.22 -29.15 -34.94
CA LEU A 74 -26.71 -29.79 -33.73
C LEU A 74 -28.06 -29.17 -33.39
N THR A 75 -29.13 -29.83 -33.83
CA THR A 75 -30.49 -29.59 -33.33
C THR A 75 -30.64 -30.35 -32.01
N VAL A 76 -30.67 -29.62 -30.89
CA VAL A 76 -31.24 -30.14 -29.63
C VAL A 76 -32.65 -29.57 -29.52
N GLY A 77 -33.61 -30.49 -29.49
CA GLY A 77 -35.03 -30.19 -29.56
C GLY A 77 -35.59 -29.46 -28.34
N SER A 78 -36.45 -28.50 -28.67
CA SER A 78 -37.59 -27.99 -27.91
C SER A 78 -37.97 -28.77 -26.64
N GLY A 79 -37.77 -28.12 -25.50
CA GLY A 79 -38.45 -28.35 -24.24
C GLY A 79 -38.61 -27.00 -23.55
N GLY A 80 -39.79 -26.40 -23.67
CA GLY A 80 -40.05 -25.02 -23.26
C GLY A 80 -39.85 -24.74 -21.77
N GLY A 81 -39.21 -23.61 -21.49
CA GLY A 81 -39.13 -22.91 -20.21
C GLY A 81 -38.55 -21.53 -20.51
N GLY A 82 -39.37 -20.49 -20.40
CA GLY A 82 -39.06 -19.14 -20.89
C GLY A 82 -37.98 -18.41 -20.09
N GLY A 83 -37.15 -17.68 -20.84
CA GLY A 83 -36.28 -16.58 -20.42
C GLY A 83 -35.90 -15.87 -21.72
N GLY A 84 -36.53 -14.74 -22.00
CA GLY A 84 -36.31 -13.98 -23.21
C GLY A 84 -34.87 -13.49 -23.25
N GLY A 85 -34.15 -13.78 -24.33
CA GLY A 85 -33.17 -12.83 -24.80
C GLY A 85 -33.97 -11.72 -25.46
N GLU A 86 -34.17 -10.62 -24.74
CA GLU A 86 -34.56 -9.37 -25.37
C GLU A 86 -33.44 -9.03 -26.34
N THR A 87 -33.80 -9.02 -27.62
CA THR A 87 -32.99 -8.38 -28.65
C THR A 87 -33.04 -6.89 -28.32
N CYS A 88 -31.90 -6.29 -27.98
CA CYS A 88 -31.79 -4.83 -27.83
C CYS A 88 -32.55 -4.16 -28.99
N ASP A 89 -33.61 -3.42 -28.68
CA ASP A 89 -34.47 -2.73 -29.63
C ASP A 89 -34.17 -1.23 -29.50
N PRO A 90 -33.18 -0.71 -30.25
CA PRO A 90 -32.69 0.66 -30.13
C PRO A 90 -33.70 1.73 -30.60
N GLY A 91 -34.99 1.39 -30.66
CA GLY A 91 -36.09 2.21 -31.13
C GLY A 91 -36.81 2.99 -30.04
N LEU A 92 -36.59 2.72 -28.75
CA LEU A 92 -37.32 3.34 -27.65
C LEU A 92 -36.38 3.96 -26.59
N PRO A 93 -36.01 5.26 -26.72
CA PRO A 93 -35.04 5.95 -25.85
C PRO A 93 -35.31 5.93 -24.33
N SER A 94 -36.50 5.52 -23.92
CA SER A 94 -36.96 5.54 -22.53
C SER A 94 -37.04 4.15 -21.90
N VAL A 95 -36.65 3.12 -22.65
CA VAL A 95 -36.57 1.73 -22.19
C VAL A 95 -35.12 1.48 -21.82
N ASP A 96 -34.91 0.83 -20.69
CA ASP A 96 -33.61 0.31 -20.25
C ASP A 96 -33.56 -1.13 -20.76
N ASP A 97 -32.95 -1.32 -21.93
CA ASP A 97 -32.98 -2.58 -22.70
C ASP A 97 -31.99 -3.62 -22.16
N ASP A 98 -30.89 -3.19 -21.54
CA ASP A 98 -29.87 -4.07 -20.96
C ASP A 98 -29.99 -4.28 -19.43
N LEU A 99 -30.90 -3.55 -18.79
CA LEU A 99 -31.29 -3.65 -17.38
C LEU A 99 -30.21 -3.21 -16.40
N ASP A 100 -29.36 -2.26 -16.78
CA ASP A 100 -28.34 -1.69 -15.91
C ASP A 100 -28.82 -0.51 -15.03
N GLY A 101 -30.05 -0.05 -15.27
CA GLY A 101 -30.70 1.02 -14.54
C GLY A 101 -30.71 2.37 -15.27
N PHE A 102 -30.15 2.44 -16.47
CA PHE A 102 -30.15 3.60 -17.35
C PHE A 102 -30.82 3.27 -18.69
N SER A 103 -31.53 4.25 -19.25
CA SER A 103 -31.97 4.23 -20.65
C SER A 103 -31.21 5.30 -21.43
N GLU A 104 -31.37 5.37 -22.75
CA GLU A 104 -30.67 6.40 -23.54
C GLU A 104 -31.10 7.82 -23.13
N ASP A 105 -32.38 8.03 -22.80
CA ASP A 105 -32.91 9.30 -22.26
C ASP A 105 -32.31 9.67 -20.88
N GLN A 106 -31.73 8.71 -20.16
CA GLN A 106 -31.06 8.90 -18.87
C GLN A 106 -29.53 9.05 -19.01
N GLY A 107 -28.99 8.96 -20.22
CA GLY A 107 -27.58 9.15 -20.51
C GLY A 107 -26.80 7.87 -20.80
N ASP A 108 -27.49 6.73 -20.96
CA ASP A 108 -26.85 5.52 -21.45
C ASP A 108 -26.36 5.71 -22.90
N CYS A 109 -25.07 5.52 -23.12
CA CYS A 109 -24.42 5.64 -24.41
C CYS A 109 -24.47 4.34 -25.22
N ASN A 110 -24.77 3.20 -24.59
CA ASN A 110 -24.92 1.88 -25.19
C ASN A 110 -25.87 0.98 -24.39
N ASP A 111 -27.17 1.22 -24.52
CA ASP A 111 -28.31 0.49 -23.90
C ASP A 111 -28.49 -0.97 -24.38
N CYS A 112 -27.42 -1.55 -24.92
CA CYS A 112 -27.31 -2.96 -25.24
C CYS A 112 -26.17 -3.65 -24.44
N ASP A 113 -25.47 -2.93 -23.58
CA ASP A 113 -24.31 -3.38 -22.82
C ASP A 113 -24.38 -2.87 -21.38
N PRO A 114 -24.73 -3.74 -20.41
CA PRO A 114 -25.00 -3.32 -19.04
C PRO A 114 -23.74 -2.88 -18.26
N ASN A 115 -22.59 -2.79 -18.93
CA ASN A 115 -21.35 -2.25 -18.38
C ASN A 115 -21.07 -0.82 -18.84
N ALA A 116 -21.93 -0.23 -19.67
CA ALA A 116 -21.75 1.09 -20.27
C ALA A 116 -22.87 2.06 -19.83
N ASN A 117 -22.65 2.84 -18.78
CA ASN A 117 -23.61 3.83 -18.29
C ASN A 117 -22.94 4.93 -17.43
N PRO A 118 -23.62 6.05 -17.14
CA PRO A 118 -23.06 7.15 -16.33
C PRO A 118 -22.54 6.80 -14.91
N ASP A 119 -22.94 5.65 -14.36
CA ASP A 119 -22.51 5.16 -13.05
C ASP A 119 -21.49 3.99 -13.13
N ALA A 120 -20.93 3.73 -14.31
CA ALA A 120 -19.83 2.78 -14.51
C ALA A 120 -18.47 3.42 -14.18
N ILE A 121 -17.45 2.57 -14.05
CA ILE A 121 -16.04 2.98 -14.20
C ILE A 121 -15.61 2.79 -15.64
N GLU A 122 -14.68 3.64 -16.05
CA GLU A 122 -13.94 3.46 -17.29
C GLU A 122 -13.02 2.22 -17.23
N VAL A 123 -13.00 1.42 -18.30
CA VAL A 123 -12.17 0.23 -18.42
C VAL A 123 -11.31 0.32 -19.68
N VAL A 124 -10.04 0.69 -19.49
CA VAL A 124 -9.11 0.88 -20.61
C VAL A 124 -8.84 -0.43 -21.39
N PHE A 125 -9.54 -0.62 -22.50
CA PHE A 125 -9.42 -1.77 -23.39
C PHE A 125 -8.63 -1.42 -24.65
N GLY A 126 -7.29 -1.51 -24.57
CA GLY A 126 -6.41 -1.06 -25.66
C GLY A 126 -6.60 -1.69 -27.06
N ASN A 127 -7.42 -2.74 -27.21
CA ASN A 127 -7.78 -3.33 -28.52
C ASN A 127 -9.27 -3.18 -28.91
N ASN A 128 -10.13 -2.73 -27.99
CA ASN A 128 -11.55 -2.48 -28.21
C ASN A 128 -12.00 -1.28 -27.37
N PRO A 129 -11.54 -0.07 -27.73
CA PRO A 129 -11.82 1.14 -26.95
C PRO A 129 -13.33 1.40 -26.91
N GLN A 130 -13.87 1.54 -25.71
CA GLN A 130 -15.28 1.81 -25.42
C GLN A 130 -15.35 2.98 -24.42
N ASP A 131 -16.53 3.60 -24.32
CA ASP A 131 -16.83 4.66 -23.36
C ASP A 131 -17.75 3.99 -22.35
N GLU A 132 -17.19 3.44 -21.27
CA GLU A 132 -18.02 2.70 -20.30
C GLU A 132 -18.76 3.65 -19.37
N ASP A 133 -18.20 4.79 -19.03
CA ASP A 133 -18.83 5.73 -18.09
C ASP A 133 -19.70 6.82 -18.78
N CYS A 134 -19.82 6.75 -20.10
CA CYS A 134 -20.66 7.58 -20.95
C CYS A 134 -20.38 9.09 -20.80
N ASP A 135 -19.13 9.48 -20.52
CA ASP A 135 -18.72 10.88 -20.40
C ASP A 135 -18.33 11.52 -21.75
N GLY A 136 -18.26 10.71 -22.82
CA GLY A 136 -17.91 11.10 -24.18
C GLY A 136 -16.41 11.09 -24.47
N LEU A 137 -15.59 10.71 -23.49
CA LEU A 137 -14.21 10.28 -23.65
C LEU A 137 -14.18 8.75 -23.77
N VAL A 138 -13.03 8.21 -24.15
CA VAL A 138 -12.88 6.79 -24.48
C VAL A 138 -11.51 6.40 -23.98
N ASP A 139 -11.44 5.37 -23.14
CA ASP A 139 -10.24 4.84 -22.50
C ASP A 139 -9.41 5.95 -21.81
N GLU A 140 -10.03 6.95 -21.18
CA GLU A 140 -9.30 7.97 -20.43
C GLU A 140 -8.72 7.42 -19.11
N PRO A 141 -7.56 7.94 -18.67
CA PRO A 141 -6.97 7.47 -17.43
C PRO A 141 -7.81 7.93 -16.23
N ALA A 142 -7.82 7.11 -15.17
CA ALA A 142 -8.40 7.47 -13.89
C ALA A 142 -7.93 8.86 -13.41
N GLU A 143 -8.87 9.65 -12.89
CA GLU A 143 -8.60 10.98 -12.37
C GLU A 143 -7.69 10.91 -11.12
N SER A 144 -6.70 11.81 -11.03
CA SER A 144 -5.89 12.01 -9.82
C SER A 144 -6.35 13.27 -9.07
N CYS A 145 -6.50 13.15 -7.74
CA CYS A 145 -7.06 14.16 -6.86
C CYS A 145 -6.22 14.44 -5.59
N ASP A 146 -4.99 13.94 -5.57
CA ASP A 146 -4.11 13.90 -4.40
C ASP A 146 -2.87 14.83 -4.54
N ALA A 147 -2.88 15.69 -5.55
CA ALA A 147 -1.80 16.63 -5.80
C ALA A 147 -1.78 17.77 -4.76
N GLY A 148 -0.62 17.97 -4.12
CA GLY A 148 -0.38 19.11 -3.24
C GLY A 148 -1.08 19.04 -1.87
N LEU A 149 -1.54 17.85 -1.46
CA LEU A 149 -2.08 17.63 -0.12
C LEU A 149 -1.02 17.91 0.95
N ALA A 150 -1.43 18.52 2.05
CA ALA A 150 -0.54 18.85 3.15
C ALA A 150 -0.17 17.58 3.92
N ILE A 151 1.12 17.39 4.22
CA ILE A 151 1.61 16.18 4.90
C ILE A 151 1.00 15.95 6.29
N ASP A 152 0.56 17.05 6.91
CA ASP A 152 -0.03 17.12 8.24
C ASP A 152 -1.53 17.43 8.20
N SER A 153 -2.18 17.24 7.04
CA SER A 153 -3.63 17.33 6.96
C SER A 153 -4.28 16.29 7.87
N LEU A 154 -5.30 16.74 8.59
CA LEU A 154 -6.15 15.90 9.44
C LEU A 154 -7.56 15.74 8.83
N ASP A 155 -7.74 16.13 7.57
CA ASP A 155 -8.98 15.92 6.83
C ASP A 155 -9.00 14.49 6.25
N ALA A 156 -9.91 13.67 6.75
CA ALA A 156 -10.05 12.29 6.29
C ALA A 156 -10.49 12.18 4.83
N VAL A 157 -11.15 13.22 4.26
CA VAL A 157 -11.47 13.26 2.83
C VAL A 157 -10.20 13.43 1.99
N GLU A 158 -9.23 14.22 2.45
CA GLU A 158 -7.92 14.31 1.78
C GLU A 158 -7.15 12.99 1.89
N ALA A 159 -7.28 12.26 3.01
CA ALA A 159 -6.73 10.91 3.13
C ALA A 159 -7.39 9.92 2.17
N ALA A 160 -8.71 9.99 1.98
CA ALA A 160 -9.40 9.17 0.98
C ALA A 160 -8.90 9.49 -0.45
N ARG A 161 -8.68 10.76 -0.77
CA ARG A 161 -8.09 11.18 -2.06
C ARG A 161 -6.67 10.64 -2.25
N ALA A 162 -5.83 10.73 -1.22
CA ALA A 162 -4.48 10.13 -1.21
C ALA A 162 -4.48 8.59 -1.25
N LEU A 163 -5.64 7.95 -1.08
CA LEU A 163 -5.81 6.52 -1.27
C LEU A 163 -6.25 6.18 -2.70
N GLY A 164 -6.59 7.16 -3.56
CA GLY A 164 -7.14 6.95 -4.91
C GLY A 164 -8.65 7.17 -5.03
N LEU A 165 -9.33 7.57 -3.95
CA LEU A 165 -10.79 7.79 -3.96
C LEU A 165 -11.12 9.24 -4.35
N CYS A 166 -11.17 9.50 -5.66
CA CYS A 166 -11.34 10.85 -6.19
C CYS A 166 -12.79 11.30 -6.43
N ARG A 167 -13.68 10.36 -6.75
CA ARG A 167 -15.09 10.64 -7.03
C ARG A 167 -15.91 10.60 -5.74
N ASP A 168 -16.71 11.64 -5.50
CA ASP A 168 -17.72 11.66 -4.44
C ASP A 168 -19.02 11.02 -4.95
N ALA A 169 -19.63 10.13 -4.17
CA ALA A 169 -20.94 9.53 -4.48
C ALA A 169 -22.10 10.55 -4.40
N GLY A 170 -21.83 11.78 -3.95
CA GLY A 170 -22.80 12.84 -3.75
C GLY A 170 -23.86 12.48 -2.70
N ALA A 171 -25.07 13.03 -2.83
CA ALA A 171 -26.21 12.72 -1.96
C ALA A 171 -26.82 11.31 -2.20
N GLY A 172 -25.99 10.33 -2.57
CA GLY A 172 -26.39 8.96 -2.91
C GLY A 172 -26.93 8.82 -4.33
N GLN A 173 -26.50 9.67 -5.26
CA GLN A 173 -26.97 9.66 -6.65
C GLN A 173 -25.97 9.07 -7.64
N SER A 174 -24.72 8.82 -7.22
CA SER A 174 -23.69 8.17 -8.04
C SER A 174 -22.79 7.27 -7.17
N TRP A 175 -21.63 6.83 -7.67
CA TRP A 175 -20.67 5.96 -6.98
C TRP A 175 -19.46 6.73 -6.44
N GLY A 176 -18.66 6.08 -5.59
CA GLY A 176 -17.43 6.61 -5.02
C GLY A 176 -17.50 6.83 -3.52
N LEU A 177 -16.81 7.87 -3.04
CA LEU A 177 -16.71 8.20 -1.62
C LEU A 177 -18.03 8.77 -1.08
N VAL A 178 -18.59 8.12 -0.07
CA VAL A 178 -19.78 8.59 0.66
C VAL A 178 -19.37 9.40 1.89
N SER A 179 -18.37 8.93 2.63
CA SER A 179 -17.81 9.64 3.79
C SER A 179 -16.44 9.09 4.15
N ALA A 180 -15.59 9.93 4.74
CA ALA A 180 -14.33 9.52 5.36
C ALA A 180 -14.23 10.07 6.79
N ALA A 181 -13.64 9.30 7.70
CA ALA A 181 -13.36 9.73 9.06
C ALA A 181 -12.12 9.04 9.63
N TYR A 182 -11.36 9.76 10.45
CA TYR A 182 -10.40 9.14 11.35
C TYR A 182 -11.11 8.63 12.60
N VAL A 183 -10.92 7.36 12.93
CA VAL A 183 -11.55 6.67 14.05
C VAL A 183 -10.51 5.95 14.89
N ASP A 184 -10.89 5.52 16.09
CA ASP A 184 -10.10 4.55 16.86
C ASP A 184 -10.30 3.15 16.26
N ALA A 185 -9.47 2.16 16.59
CA ALA A 185 -9.47 0.86 15.91
C ALA A 185 -10.83 0.14 16.02
N ASP A 186 -11.52 0.25 17.15
CA ASP A 186 -12.88 -0.28 17.34
C ASP A 186 -13.97 0.46 16.56
N GLY A 187 -13.67 1.62 15.97
CA GLY A 187 -14.59 2.43 15.17
C GLY A 187 -15.27 3.55 15.93
N SER A 188 -14.96 3.72 17.20
CA SER A 188 -15.41 4.89 17.94
C SER A 188 -14.74 6.16 17.38
N PRO A 189 -15.38 7.34 17.52
CA PRO A 189 -14.83 8.59 17.00
C PRO A 189 -13.41 8.85 17.54
N GLY A 190 -12.44 8.92 16.64
CA GLY A 190 -11.03 9.12 16.97
C GLY A 190 -10.61 10.57 16.83
N THR A 191 -9.52 10.95 17.49
CA THR A 191 -8.86 12.25 17.26
C THR A 191 -7.52 12.00 16.55
N PRO A 192 -7.38 12.30 15.25
CA PRO A 192 -6.12 12.11 14.53
C PRO A 192 -5.06 13.11 15.03
N SER A 193 -3.81 12.71 14.94
CA SER A 193 -2.65 13.50 15.34
C SER A 193 -1.43 13.14 14.48
N LEU A 194 -0.22 13.06 15.04
CA LEU A 194 0.97 12.62 14.31
C LEU A 194 0.91 11.15 13.88
N ASN A 195 -0.04 10.36 14.38
CA ASN A 195 -0.33 8.99 13.95
C ASN A 195 -0.95 8.86 12.55
N VAL A 196 -1.27 9.99 11.90
CA VAL A 196 -1.71 10.03 10.49
C VAL A 196 -0.85 10.98 9.68
N GLY A 197 -0.66 10.68 8.40
CA GLY A 197 0.08 11.54 7.49
C GLY A 197 -0.24 11.26 6.03
N LEU A 198 -0.03 12.27 5.19
CA LEU A 198 -0.17 12.20 3.74
C LEU A 198 1.21 12.37 3.12
N LEU A 199 1.85 11.27 2.71
CA LEU A 199 3.27 11.23 2.46
C LEU A 199 3.57 11.18 0.96
N PRO A 200 4.48 12.04 0.43
CA PRO A 200 4.98 11.89 -0.94
C PRO A 200 6.02 10.76 -1.07
N LYS A 201 6.50 10.24 0.07
CA LYS A 201 7.40 9.10 0.21
C LYS A 201 7.55 8.69 1.67
N LEU A 202 8.04 7.47 1.91
CA LEU A 202 8.60 7.00 3.16
C LEU A 202 9.95 6.34 2.85
N GLY A 203 11.04 6.97 3.26
CA GLY A 203 12.40 6.60 2.91
C GLY A 203 12.76 6.86 1.45
N ASP A 204 13.70 6.07 0.94
CA ASP A 204 14.27 6.24 -0.41
C ASP A 204 13.53 5.44 -1.49
N TYR A 205 12.77 4.41 -1.08
CA TYR A 205 12.22 3.40 -1.99
C TYR A 205 10.70 3.24 -1.91
N ASN A 206 10.04 3.78 -0.89
CA ASN A 206 8.58 3.70 -0.77
C ASN A 206 8.00 5.03 -1.21
N VAL A 207 7.55 5.06 -2.46
CA VAL A 207 6.88 6.20 -3.09
C VAL A 207 5.44 5.80 -3.43
N PRO A 208 4.55 6.78 -3.62
CA PRO A 208 3.19 6.54 -4.08
C PRO A 208 3.16 5.65 -5.33
N LYS A 209 2.18 4.75 -5.34
CA LYS A 209 1.83 3.78 -6.38
C LYS A 209 0.91 4.37 -7.43
N GLU A 210 0.17 5.38 -7.03
CA GLU A 210 -0.66 6.24 -7.85
C GLU A 210 -0.46 7.69 -7.40
N GLY A 211 -0.73 8.65 -8.29
CA GLY A 211 -0.70 10.06 -7.91
C GLY A 211 0.65 10.57 -7.39
N GLN A 212 0.60 11.39 -6.35
CA GLN A 212 1.74 12.07 -5.73
C GLN A 212 1.83 11.87 -4.22
N THR A 213 0.80 11.29 -3.59
CA THR A 213 0.67 11.21 -2.14
C THR A 213 0.05 9.88 -1.74
N MET A 214 0.59 9.22 -0.71
CA MET A 214 0.02 8.01 -0.11
C MET A 214 -0.39 8.26 1.34
N VAL A 215 -1.35 7.51 1.86
CA VAL A 215 -1.75 7.58 3.26
C VAL A 215 -0.75 6.84 4.14
N ALA A 216 -0.41 7.38 5.30
CA ALA A 216 0.34 6.70 6.35
C ALA A 216 -0.46 6.69 7.66
N LEU A 217 -0.56 5.52 8.27
CA LEU A 217 -1.09 5.32 9.62
C LEU A 217 0.00 4.68 10.47
N SER A 218 0.19 5.14 11.70
CA SER A 218 1.24 4.64 12.59
C SER A 218 0.75 4.56 14.03
N SER A 219 1.22 3.58 14.79
CA SER A 219 1.11 3.61 16.25
C SER A 219 2.06 4.64 16.89
N GLY A 220 3.02 5.16 16.13
CA GLY A 220 3.84 6.31 16.46
C GLY A 220 3.58 7.50 15.55
N HIS A 221 4.65 8.10 15.02
CA HIS A 221 4.53 9.21 14.07
C HIS A 221 4.54 8.71 12.62
N ALA A 222 3.46 8.98 11.88
CA ALA A 222 3.32 8.76 10.45
C ALA A 222 4.05 9.85 9.65
N ARG A 223 5.38 9.87 9.72
CA ARG A 223 6.26 10.85 9.08
C ARG A 223 7.50 10.20 8.48
N ASP A 224 7.93 10.70 7.33
CA ASP A 224 9.25 10.39 6.78
C ASP A 224 10.37 11.02 7.63
N THR A 225 11.54 10.39 7.71
CA THR A 225 12.65 10.87 8.55
C THR A 225 13.14 12.28 8.18
N SER A 226 12.93 12.72 6.93
CA SER A 226 13.28 14.06 6.46
C SER A 226 12.25 15.14 6.81
N GLN A 227 11.08 14.77 7.32
CA GLN A 227 9.98 15.68 7.61
C GLN A 227 10.05 16.23 9.05
N PRO A 228 9.45 17.41 9.31
CA PRO A 228 9.19 17.89 10.66
C PRO A 228 8.39 16.87 11.46
N ASP A 229 8.64 16.84 12.78
CA ASP A 229 7.96 15.95 13.73
C ASP A 229 8.10 14.45 13.40
N SER A 230 9.13 14.07 12.65
CA SER A 230 9.49 12.66 12.46
C SER A 230 9.85 11.99 13.79
N CYS A 231 9.56 10.69 13.91
CA CYS A 231 9.94 9.95 15.11
C CYS A 231 11.47 9.84 15.17
N GLY A 232 12.08 10.46 16.18
CA GLY A 232 13.54 10.48 16.37
C GLY A 232 14.12 9.21 17.00
N GLY A 233 13.34 8.14 17.09
CA GLY A 233 13.68 6.89 17.76
C GLY A 233 12.80 5.74 17.27
N THR A 234 12.80 4.63 18.00
CA THR A 234 11.97 3.46 17.70
C THR A 234 10.58 3.53 18.31
N SER A 235 10.29 4.53 19.14
CA SER A 235 8.99 4.67 19.80
C SER A 235 8.61 6.14 19.99
N CYS A 236 7.38 6.48 19.62
CA CYS A 236 6.80 7.81 19.73
C CYS A 236 5.33 7.71 20.15
N SER A 237 5.08 7.38 21.41
CA SER A 237 3.73 7.19 21.96
C SER A 237 2.88 8.48 21.92
N LEU A 238 1.57 8.32 21.69
CA LEU A 238 0.63 9.42 21.44
C LEU A 238 -0.62 9.37 22.33
N LYS A 239 -1.60 8.55 21.98
CA LYS A 239 -2.93 8.44 22.61
C LYS A 239 -2.96 7.55 23.86
N GLY A 240 -2.00 6.63 24.02
CA GLY A 240 -2.02 5.65 25.10
C GLY A 240 -3.02 4.51 24.84
N THR A 241 -3.69 3.98 25.88
CA THR A 241 -4.53 2.76 25.77
C THR A 241 -5.75 2.95 24.84
N GLY A 242 -5.95 1.99 23.93
CA GLY A 242 -7.09 1.93 23.01
C GLY A 242 -8.06 0.76 23.29
N THR A 243 -9.10 0.65 22.47
CA THR A 243 -10.02 -0.49 22.46
C THR A 243 -9.88 -1.26 21.16
N ALA A 244 -9.53 -2.54 21.24
CA ALA A 244 -9.34 -3.36 20.05
C ALA A 244 -10.67 -3.69 19.35
N PRO A 245 -10.67 -3.86 18.01
CA PRO A 245 -11.83 -4.35 17.30
C PRO A 245 -12.28 -5.73 17.83
N PRO A 246 -13.58 -6.08 17.73
CA PRO A 246 -14.08 -7.38 18.17
C PRO A 246 -13.30 -8.55 17.54
N GLY A 247 -12.74 -9.41 18.38
CA GLY A 247 -11.95 -10.57 17.93
C GLY A 247 -10.46 -10.30 17.71
N TYR A 248 -10.01 -9.07 17.96
CA TYR A 248 -8.61 -8.65 17.86
C TYR A 248 -8.03 -8.23 19.23
N PRO A 249 -6.69 -8.23 19.39
CA PRO A 249 -5.69 -8.80 18.48
C PRO A 249 -5.83 -10.32 18.33
N GLN A 250 -5.63 -10.84 17.12
CA GLN A 250 -5.75 -12.27 16.87
C GLN A 250 -4.43 -12.99 17.18
N PRO A 251 -4.48 -14.17 17.82
CA PRO A 251 -3.28 -14.96 18.04
C PRO A 251 -2.82 -15.64 16.77
N VAL A 252 -1.52 -15.59 16.53
CA VAL A 252 -0.89 -16.52 15.57
C VAL A 252 -0.72 -17.88 16.26
N PRO A 253 -1.00 -19.01 15.57
CA PRO A 253 -0.92 -20.34 16.17
C PRO A 253 0.41 -20.60 16.90
N ASN A 254 0.31 -21.04 18.15
CA ASN A 254 1.43 -21.30 19.08
C ASN A 254 2.19 -20.07 19.59
N CYS A 255 1.72 -18.86 19.28
CA CYS A 255 2.26 -17.61 19.82
C CYS A 255 1.37 -17.04 20.94
N VAL A 256 2.00 -16.28 21.83
CA VAL A 256 1.28 -15.55 22.89
C VAL A 256 0.69 -14.27 22.29
N THR A 257 -0.47 -13.84 22.77
CA THR A 257 -1.10 -12.58 22.36
C THR A 257 -1.69 -11.89 23.58
N ALA A 258 -1.53 -10.56 23.67
CA ALA A 258 -2.20 -9.75 24.67
C ALA A 258 -3.44 -9.07 24.07
N PRO A 259 -4.53 -8.91 24.84
CA PRO A 259 -5.74 -8.25 24.36
C PRO A 259 -5.66 -6.71 24.42
N THR A 260 -4.65 -6.16 25.09
CA THR A 260 -4.49 -4.71 25.29
C THR A 260 -3.79 -4.09 24.09
N ILE A 261 -4.27 -2.93 23.65
CA ILE A 261 -3.68 -2.17 22.55
C ILE A 261 -3.41 -0.73 22.98
N HIS A 262 -2.48 -0.06 22.30
CA HIS A 262 -2.16 1.34 22.50
C HIS A 262 -2.01 2.08 21.17
N ASP A 263 -2.09 3.40 21.26
CA ASP A 263 -1.81 4.35 20.18
C ASP A 263 -2.56 4.05 18.88
N ASP A 264 -3.80 3.58 19.04
CA ASP A 264 -4.60 3.09 17.93
C ASP A 264 -5.15 4.22 17.06
N VAL A 265 -5.20 3.91 15.77
CA VAL A 265 -5.72 4.80 14.75
C VAL A 265 -6.28 4.00 13.59
N ALA A 266 -7.32 4.54 12.99
CA ALA A 266 -7.86 4.02 11.76
C ALA A 266 -8.37 5.11 10.83
N LEU A 267 -8.25 4.85 9.52
CA LEU A 267 -9.00 5.56 8.49
C LEU A 267 -10.23 4.70 8.14
N GLU A 268 -11.42 5.29 8.27
CA GLU A 268 -12.67 4.66 7.86
C GLU A 268 -13.27 5.40 6.68
N VAL A 269 -13.55 4.67 5.59
CA VAL A 269 -14.23 5.18 4.40
C VAL A 269 -15.51 4.39 4.16
N ALA A 270 -16.59 5.09 3.86
CA ALA A 270 -17.82 4.51 3.34
C ALA A 270 -17.89 4.80 1.84
N LEU A 271 -18.11 3.75 1.05
CA LEU A 271 -18.04 3.76 -0.39
C LEU A 271 -19.33 3.19 -0.99
N ARG A 272 -19.69 3.68 -2.18
CA ARG A 272 -20.69 3.07 -3.06
C ARG A 272 -20.00 2.56 -4.31
N ALA A 273 -20.19 1.29 -4.63
CA ALA A 273 -19.61 0.66 -5.80
C ALA A 273 -20.25 1.21 -7.10
N PRO A 274 -19.45 1.37 -8.17
CA PRO A 274 -19.93 1.58 -9.54
C PRO A 274 -20.87 0.46 -10.03
N SER A 275 -21.63 0.72 -11.10
CA SER A 275 -22.60 -0.20 -11.71
C SER A 275 -21.96 -1.42 -12.38
N ASN A 276 -20.71 -1.31 -12.81
CA ASN A 276 -19.93 -2.37 -13.47
C ASN A 276 -18.78 -2.91 -12.58
N ALA A 277 -18.71 -2.55 -11.30
CA ALA A 277 -17.64 -2.99 -10.40
C ALA A 277 -17.99 -4.29 -9.65
N HIS A 278 -17.18 -5.32 -9.86
CA HIS A 278 -17.30 -6.65 -9.25
C HIS A 278 -16.23 -6.95 -8.18
N GLY A 279 -15.35 -5.99 -7.92
CA GLY A 279 -14.33 -6.06 -6.89
C GLY A 279 -13.69 -4.70 -6.63
N TYR A 280 -12.79 -4.67 -5.66
CA TYR A 280 -11.87 -3.57 -5.45
C TYR A 280 -10.51 -4.10 -5.01
N ARG A 281 -9.47 -3.29 -5.21
CA ARG A 281 -8.13 -3.54 -4.70
C ARG A 281 -7.53 -2.30 -4.07
N PHE A 282 -6.55 -2.49 -3.20
CA PHE A 282 -5.67 -1.44 -2.70
C PHE A 282 -4.28 -2.01 -2.44
N GLU A 283 -3.28 -1.14 -2.38
CA GLU A 283 -1.91 -1.50 -2.06
C GLU A 283 -1.52 -0.97 -0.68
N PHE A 284 -0.70 -1.74 0.05
CA PHE A 284 -0.14 -1.30 1.32
C PHE A 284 1.24 -1.90 1.58
N ALA A 285 2.03 -1.23 2.42
CA ALA A 285 3.25 -1.81 3.00
C ALA A 285 3.27 -1.58 4.51
N PHE A 286 3.56 -2.64 5.26
CA PHE A 286 3.65 -2.62 6.72
C PHE A 286 5.12 -2.61 7.15
N PHE A 287 5.44 -1.80 8.15
CA PHE A 287 6.76 -1.63 8.76
C PHE A 287 6.62 -1.76 10.28
N SER A 288 7.59 -2.40 10.92
CA SER A 288 7.54 -2.65 12.36
C SER A 288 8.94 -2.79 12.96
N TRP A 289 9.12 -2.24 14.17
CA TRP A 289 10.32 -2.38 14.99
C TRP A 289 10.35 -3.64 15.85
N GLU A 290 9.23 -4.33 16.03
CA GLU A 290 9.18 -5.57 16.82
C GLU A 290 9.94 -6.71 16.13
N PHE A 291 10.12 -6.65 14.80
CA PHE A 291 10.95 -7.60 14.07
C PHE A 291 12.44 -7.27 14.21
N PRO A 292 13.34 -8.27 14.37
CA PRO A 292 13.08 -9.71 14.42
C PRO A 292 12.86 -10.26 15.84
N ARG A 293 13.08 -9.43 16.86
CA ARG A 293 13.28 -9.87 18.24
C ARG A 293 12.00 -10.38 18.91
N PHE A 294 10.88 -9.71 18.65
CA PHE A 294 9.60 -9.92 19.31
C PHE A 294 8.64 -10.80 18.50
N VAL A 295 9.11 -11.42 17.42
CA VAL A 295 8.36 -12.50 16.75
C VAL A 295 7.86 -13.53 17.77
N CYS A 296 6.58 -13.88 17.64
CA CYS A 296 5.85 -14.81 18.50
C CYS A 296 5.73 -14.36 19.97
N THR A 297 5.54 -13.07 20.20
CA THR A 297 5.29 -12.49 21.53
C THR A 297 3.98 -11.71 21.59
N ALA A 298 3.63 -11.23 22.78
CA ALA A 298 2.41 -10.46 23.02
C ALA A 298 2.47 -9.00 22.51
N PHE A 299 3.65 -8.55 22.06
CA PHE A 299 3.94 -7.17 21.66
C PHE A 299 3.74 -6.94 20.16
N ASN A 300 3.09 -7.86 19.46
CA ASN A 300 3.12 -7.87 18.00
C ASN A 300 1.94 -7.09 17.46
N ASP A 301 2.23 -5.90 16.98
CA ASP A 301 1.33 -4.95 16.37
C ASP A 301 0.60 -5.60 15.20
N GLN A 302 -0.65 -5.18 15.01
CA GLN A 302 -1.46 -5.70 13.94
C GLN A 302 -2.03 -4.57 13.10
N PHE A 303 -1.99 -4.78 11.79
CA PHE A 303 -2.75 -4.02 10.82
C PHE A 303 -3.89 -4.88 10.30
N VAL A 304 -5.09 -4.31 10.26
CA VAL A 304 -6.29 -4.98 9.75
C VAL A 304 -7.08 -4.04 8.85
N VAL A 305 -7.79 -4.62 7.90
CA VAL A 305 -8.75 -3.92 7.04
C VAL A 305 -10.10 -4.55 7.23
N LEU A 306 -10.91 -3.94 8.10
CA LEU A 306 -12.25 -4.44 8.44
C LEU A 306 -13.28 -3.93 7.44
N THR A 307 -14.21 -4.80 7.09
CA THR A 307 -15.24 -4.56 6.07
C THR A 307 -16.64 -4.73 6.65
N ASP A 308 -17.54 -3.79 6.34
CA ASP A 308 -18.95 -3.86 6.70
C ASP A 308 -19.83 -3.44 5.50
N PRO A 309 -20.66 -4.34 4.94
CA PRO A 309 -20.81 -5.74 5.32
C PRO A 309 -19.54 -6.56 5.01
N ALA A 310 -19.26 -7.56 5.84
CA ALA A 310 -18.12 -8.44 5.65
C ALA A 310 -18.34 -9.39 4.46
N PRO A 311 -17.45 -9.41 3.44
CA PRO A 311 -17.58 -10.29 2.30
C PRO A 311 -17.31 -11.75 2.67
N PRO A 312 -17.79 -12.73 1.87
CA PRO A 312 -17.45 -14.13 2.04
C PRO A 312 -15.94 -14.34 2.09
N GLN A 313 -15.47 -15.30 2.88
CA GLN A 313 -14.04 -15.62 3.10
C GLN A 313 -13.24 -14.61 3.94
N SER A 314 -13.83 -13.47 4.33
CA SER A 314 -13.20 -12.58 5.31
C SER A 314 -13.02 -13.28 6.66
N LEU A 315 -11.98 -12.92 7.40
CA LEU A 315 -11.66 -13.50 8.70
C LEU A 315 -12.01 -12.51 9.81
N LEU A 316 -13.14 -12.74 10.48
CA LEU A 316 -13.72 -11.78 11.43
C LEU A 316 -13.90 -10.37 10.83
N GLY A 317 -14.26 -10.29 9.55
CA GLY A 317 -14.44 -9.04 8.82
C GLY A 317 -13.15 -8.45 8.24
N ASN A 318 -11.97 -8.98 8.58
CA ASN A 318 -10.71 -8.56 7.98
C ASN A 318 -10.51 -9.16 6.58
N ILE A 319 -9.94 -8.38 5.67
CA ILE A 319 -9.55 -8.80 4.31
C ILE A 319 -8.04 -8.75 4.04
N ALA A 320 -7.23 -8.26 4.99
CA ALA A 320 -5.77 -8.19 4.89
C ALA A 320 -5.10 -9.26 5.77
N PHE A 321 -4.75 -10.40 5.19
CA PHE A 321 -4.14 -11.54 5.91
C PHE A 321 -3.30 -12.41 4.96
N ASP A 322 -2.35 -13.17 5.51
CA ASP A 322 -1.53 -14.08 4.69
C ASP A 322 -2.31 -15.31 4.18
N ASN A 323 -1.69 -16.11 3.33
CA ASN A 323 -2.31 -17.30 2.74
C ASN A 323 -2.69 -18.42 3.73
N VAL A 324 -2.35 -18.30 5.01
CA VAL A 324 -2.76 -19.21 6.08
C VAL A 324 -3.71 -18.53 7.09
N GLY A 325 -4.11 -17.29 6.84
CA GLY A 325 -5.12 -16.55 7.59
C GLY A 325 -4.60 -15.75 8.78
N ASN A 326 -3.28 -15.52 8.90
CA ASN A 326 -2.76 -14.64 9.96
C ASN A 326 -2.96 -13.16 9.57
N PRO A 327 -3.37 -12.29 10.52
CA PRO A 327 -3.42 -10.86 10.28
C PRO A 327 -2.02 -10.28 10.03
N VAL A 328 -1.97 -9.12 9.37
CA VAL A 328 -0.72 -8.40 9.13
C VAL A 328 -0.08 -8.02 10.45
N SER A 329 1.11 -8.53 10.70
CA SER A 329 1.91 -8.35 11.92
C SER A 329 3.33 -8.86 11.68
N VAL A 330 4.24 -8.72 12.65
CA VAL A 330 5.57 -9.36 12.57
C VAL A 330 5.57 -10.88 12.56
N ASN A 331 4.43 -11.50 12.85
CA ASN A 331 4.26 -12.95 12.79
C ASN A 331 3.88 -13.46 11.39
N LEU A 332 3.64 -12.56 10.43
CA LEU A 332 3.43 -12.94 9.04
C LEU A 332 4.62 -13.78 8.55
N GLY A 333 4.33 -14.83 7.78
CA GLY A 333 5.37 -15.64 7.13
C GLY A 333 6.24 -14.89 6.11
N LEU A 334 6.03 -13.59 5.91
CA LEU A 334 6.61 -12.79 4.83
C LEU A 334 6.85 -11.32 5.26
N LEU A 335 7.82 -11.10 6.13
CA LEU A 335 8.58 -9.84 6.19
C LEU A 335 9.88 -10.03 5.38
N PRO A 336 9.83 -9.99 4.03
CA PRO A 336 10.99 -10.33 3.22
C PRO A 336 12.09 -9.27 3.29
N ASN A 337 11.76 -8.04 3.69
CA ASN A 337 12.69 -6.93 3.69
C ASN A 337 13.17 -6.62 5.11
N CYS A 338 14.37 -7.07 5.41
CA CYS A 338 15.02 -6.89 6.70
C CYS A 338 16.53 -7.05 6.56
N TYR A 339 17.27 -6.73 7.63
CA TYR A 339 18.72 -6.91 7.67
C TYR A 339 19.07 -8.40 7.90
N PRO A 340 19.89 -9.02 7.02
CA PRO A 340 20.30 -10.41 7.17
C PRO A 340 21.01 -10.71 8.51
N GLU A 341 21.68 -9.72 9.08
CA GLU A 341 22.37 -9.79 10.37
C GLU A 341 21.40 -10.09 11.54
N GLY A 342 20.12 -9.71 11.40
CA GLY A 342 19.08 -9.94 12.40
C GLY A 342 18.70 -11.41 12.62
N ALA A 343 19.20 -12.34 11.79
CA ALA A 343 18.89 -13.77 11.89
C ALA A 343 19.24 -14.36 13.27
N TYR A 344 20.27 -13.83 13.93
CA TYR A 344 20.69 -14.26 15.27
C TYR A 344 19.65 -13.92 16.34
N ASP A 345 19.01 -12.75 16.22
CA ASP A 345 18.06 -12.23 17.20
C ASP A 345 16.61 -12.62 16.92
N PHE A 346 16.36 -13.36 15.83
CA PHE A 346 15.02 -13.81 15.45
C PHE A 346 14.32 -14.58 16.58
N ALA A 347 13.14 -14.08 16.95
CA ALA A 347 12.30 -14.59 18.04
C ALA A 347 13.05 -14.74 19.39
N SER A 348 14.12 -13.96 19.61
CA SER A 348 14.94 -14.06 20.82
C SER A 348 14.14 -13.74 22.09
N SER A 349 13.18 -12.81 22.03
CA SER A 349 12.27 -12.52 23.16
C SER A 349 11.32 -13.69 23.43
N CYS A 350 10.80 -14.36 22.40
CA CYS A 350 10.00 -15.57 22.58
C CYS A 350 10.79 -16.68 23.30
N LYS A 351 12.07 -16.87 22.95
CA LYS A 351 12.96 -17.88 23.55
C LYS A 351 13.27 -17.62 25.03
N LEU A 352 13.04 -16.41 25.52
CA LEU A 352 13.14 -16.05 26.94
C LEU A 352 11.80 -16.18 27.68
N GLY A 353 10.70 -16.37 26.94
CA GLY A 353 9.36 -16.50 27.47
C GLY A 353 9.05 -17.86 28.11
N PRO A 354 7.80 -18.08 28.57
CA PRO A 354 7.41 -19.29 29.29
C PRO A 354 7.37 -20.55 28.41
N MET A 355 7.31 -20.40 27.08
CA MET A 355 7.16 -21.50 26.12
C MET A 355 8.25 -21.47 25.03
N PRO A 356 9.55 -21.51 25.39
CA PRO A 356 10.65 -21.26 24.45
C PRO A 356 10.79 -22.32 23.35
N MET A 357 10.24 -23.51 23.58
CA MET A 357 10.25 -24.63 22.63
C MET A 357 9.24 -24.47 21.48
N LEU A 358 8.33 -23.49 21.56
CA LEU A 358 7.30 -23.23 20.54
C LEU A 358 7.67 -22.05 19.63
N CYS A 359 8.80 -21.39 19.87
CA CYS A 359 9.22 -20.25 19.06
C CYS A 359 9.63 -20.71 17.65
N PRO A 360 9.18 -20.00 16.60
CA PRO A 360 9.52 -20.37 15.24
C PRO A 360 11.03 -20.23 14.99
N PRO A 361 11.64 -21.09 14.15
CA PRO A 361 12.97 -20.85 13.63
C PRO A 361 12.94 -19.67 12.64
N PRO A 362 14.10 -19.00 12.39
CA PRO A 362 14.17 -17.98 11.35
C PRO A 362 13.78 -18.55 9.99
N PRO A 363 13.05 -17.80 9.14
CA PRO A 363 12.74 -18.19 7.77
C PRO A 363 14.01 -18.54 6.97
N ASN A 364 13.86 -19.42 5.99
CA ASN A 364 14.93 -19.79 5.06
C ASN A 364 14.41 -19.78 3.61
N PRO A 365 14.87 -18.85 2.75
CA PRO A 365 15.88 -17.82 3.02
C PRO A 365 15.40 -16.76 4.04
N TYR A 366 16.33 -16.23 4.83
CA TYR A 366 16.09 -15.14 5.76
C TYR A 366 16.25 -13.79 5.05
N CYS A 367 15.27 -12.89 5.17
CA CYS A 367 15.24 -11.58 4.51
C CYS A 367 15.55 -11.60 3.00
N PRO A 368 14.84 -12.39 2.16
CA PRO A 368 15.15 -12.51 0.73
C PRO A 368 15.02 -11.20 -0.06
N GLY A 369 14.27 -10.22 0.45
CA GLY A 369 14.15 -8.87 -0.11
C GLY A 369 15.29 -7.93 0.25
N GLY A 370 16.08 -8.25 1.29
CA GLY A 370 17.15 -7.41 1.82
C GLY A 370 16.66 -6.12 2.48
N PRO A 371 17.58 -5.25 2.95
CA PRO A 371 17.20 -4.06 3.71
C PRO A 371 16.85 -2.85 2.85
N GLY A 372 16.91 -2.96 1.51
CA GLY A 372 16.84 -1.81 0.60
C GLY A 372 15.63 -0.90 0.85
N VAL A 373 14.42 -1.48 0.94
CA VAL A 373 13.17 -0.72 1.15
C VAL A 373 13.09 -0.03 2.52
N LEU A 374 13.97 -0.36 3.46
CA LEU A 374 14.03 0.30 4.77
C LEU A 374 14.88 1.58 4.72
N SER A 375 15.71 1.79 3.70
CA SER A 375 16.61 2.94 3.62
C SER A 375 15.86 4.27 3.79
N GLY A 376 16.22 5.02 4.83
CA GLY A 376 15.66 6.33 5.14
C GLY A 376 14.23 6.31 5.72
N THR A 377 13.62 5.14 5.92
CA THR A 377 12.25 5.06 6.46
C THR A 377 12.20 5.31 7.97
N GLY A 378 13.36 5.26 8.64
CA GLY A 378 13.46 5.23 10.09
C GLY A 378 13.68 3.82 10.58
N PHE A 379 13.08 2.80 9.95
CA PHE A 379 13.18 1.38 10.31
C PHE A 379 14.53 0.72 9.96
N ASP A 380 15.52 1.49 9.51
CA ASP A 380 16.83 1.05 9.03
C ASP A 380 17.98 1.28 10.02
N MET A 381 17.70 1.63 11.29
CA MET A 381 18.76 1.86 12.27
C MET A 381 19.53 0.57 12.58
N LEU A 382 20.81 0.53 12.16
CA LEU A 382 21.71 -0.65 12.09
C LEU A 382 21.81 -1.56 13.34
N MET A 383 21.36 -1.13 14.53
CA MET A 383 21.40 -1.96 15.75
C MET A 383 20.03 -2.40 16.27
N GLU A 384 18.94 -1.86 15.73
CA GLU A 384 17.58 -2.22 16.13
C GLU A 384 16.70 -2.54 14.91
N ALA A 385 17.26 -2.54 13.69
CA ALA A 385 16.52 -2.44 12.43
C ALA A 385 15.28 -3.34 12.35
N GLY A 386 14.16 -2.71 11.99
CA GLY A 386 12.88 -3.36 11.80
C GLY A 386 12.80 -4.15 10.50
N ALA A 387 11.57 -4.42 10.08
CA ALA A 387 11.30 -5.07 8.80
C ALA A 387 10.11 -4.49 8.09
N SER A 388 9.98 -4.84 6.80
CA SER A 388 8.84 -4.48 5.98
C SER A 388 8.32 -5.64 5.13
N THR A 389 7.01 -5.67 4.93
CA THR A 389 6.36 -6.56 3.96
C THR A 389 6.79 -6.22 2.53
N GLY A 390 7.23 -4.98 2.30
CA GLY A 390 7.15 -4.36 0.98
C GLY A 390 5.69 -4.15 0.59
N TRP A 391 5.47 -3.67 -0.63
CA TRP A 391 4.12 -3.48 -1.14
C TRP A 391 3.40 -4.82 -1.35
N LEU A 392 2.22 -4.92 -0.77
CA LEU A 392 1.25 -5.97 -0.94
C LEU A 392 -0.01 -5.37 -1.58
N THR A 393 -0.67 -6.15 -2.43
CA THR A 393 -1.98 -5.82 -2.98
C THR A 393 -3.01 -6.70 -2.29
N THR A 394 -4.06 -6.08 -1.74
CA THR A 394 -5.26 -6.78 -1.26
C THR A 394 -6.38 -6.57 -2.25
N THR A 395 -7.10 -7.64 -2.58
CA THR A 395 -8.32 -7.59 -3.39
C THR A 395 -9.50 -8.14 -2.59
N ALA A 396 -10.71 -7.69 -2.90
CA ALA A 396 -11.94 -8.21 -2.29
C ALA A 396 -13.14 -8.06 -3.25
N PRO A 397 -14.13 -8.97 -3.17
CA PRO A 397 -15.33 -8.88 -3.99
C PRO A 397 -16.26 -7.76 -3.53
N ILE A 398 -17.02 -7.20 -4.47
CA ILE A 398 -18.20 -6.39 -4.20
C ILE A 398 -19.27 -6.68 -5.24
N THR A 399 -20.54 -6.53 -4.88
CA THR A 399 -21.63 -6.56 -5.85
C THR A 399 -21.80 -5.16 -6.44
N PRO A 400 -21.99 -5.01 -7.76
CA PRO A 400 -22.12 -3.68 -8.34
C PRO A 400 -23.26 -2.87 -7.71
N GLY A 401 -23.04 -1.56 -7.54
CA GLY A 401 -23.97 -0.65 -6.86
C GLY A 401 -24.06 -0.77 -5.34
N ASP A 402 -23.51 -1.81 -4.71
CA ASP A 402 -23.57 -2.00 -3.25
C ASP A 402 -22.74 -0.96 -2.50
N SER A 403 -23.04 -0.77 -1.21
CA SER A 403 -22.24 0.06 -0.32
C SER A 403 -21.36 -0.79 0.59
N VAL A 404 -20.13 -0.32 0.83
CA VAL A 404 -19.18 -0.95 1.74
C VAL A 404 -18.49 0.09 2.61
N ARG A 405 -18.25 -0.25 3.87
CA ARG A 405 -17.38 0.51 4.78
C ARG A 405 -16.08 -0.25 4.97
N LEU A 406 -14.96 0.42 4.72
CA LEU A 406 -13.61 -0.11 4.92
C LEU A 406 -12.97 0.65 6.09
N ARG A 407 -12.38 -0.07 7.04
CA ARG A 407 -11.60 0.51 8.12
C ARG A 407 -10.19 -0.06 8.13
N PHE A 408 -9.23 0.78 7.78
CA PHE A 408 -7.80 0.49 7.83
C PHE A 408 -7.30 0.85 9.22
N ALA A 409 -6.99 -0.13 10.08
CA ALA A 409 -6.67 0.08 11.48
C ALA A 409 -5.30 -0.50 11.85
N ILE A 410 -4.53 0.25 12.64
CA ILE A 410 -3.23 -0.14 13.20
C ILE A 410 -3.15 0.27 14.66
N TRP A 411 -2.38 -0.46 15.47
CA TRP A 411 -2.16 -0.19 16.89
C TRP A 411 -0.89 -0.86 17.40
N ASP A 412 -0.36 -0.35 18.51
CA ASP A 412 0.64 -1.06 19.31
C ASP A 412 -0.01 -2.17 20.14
N ALA A 413 0.57 -3.37 20.16
CA ALA A 413 0.10 -4.47 20.99
C ALA A 413 0.81 -4.50 22.36
N SER A 414 0.03 -4.71 23.42
CA SER A 414 0.50 -4.86 24.81
C SER A 414 1.09 -3.62 25.49
N ASP A 415 1.96 -2.85 24.84
CA ASP A 415 2.51 -1.59 25.37
C ASP A 415 2.49 -0.50 24.29
N SER A 416 3.22 0.59 24.49
CA SER A 416 3.32 1.73 23.55
C SER A 416 4.76 1.90 23.03
N GLN A 417 5.50 0.79 22.93
CA GLN A 417 6.89 0.76 22.52
C GLN A 417 7.03 -0.02 21.22
N LEU A 418 8.00 0.43 20.42
CA LEU A 418 8.36 -0.11 19.11
C LEU A 418 7.24 0.07 18.10
N ASP A 419 7.19 1.26 17.51
CA ASP A 419 6.06 1.64 16.66
C ASP A 419 6.03 0.81 15.36
N SER A 420 4.83 0.64 14.85
CA SER A 420 4.55 0.14 13.51
C SER A 420 3.93 1.22 12.63
N THR A 421 4.15 1.11 11.32
CA THR A 421 3.60 2.03 10.32
C THR A 421 3.07 1.24 9.14
N VAL A 422 1.90 1.60 8.64
CA VAL A 422 1.38 1.15 7.36
C VAL A 422 1.27 2.35 6.41
N ILE A 423 1.75 2.17 5.18
CA ILE A 423 1.46 3.09 4.06
C ILE A 423 0.43 2.43 3.15
N LEU A 424 -0.51 3.20 2.63
CA LEU A 424 -1.69 2.76 1.89
C LEU A 424 -1.86 3.64 0.64
N ASP A 425 -2.14 3.02 -0.50
CA ASP A 425 -2.30 3.73 -1.77
C ASP A 425 -3.10 2.90 -2.79
N ARG A 426 -3.45 3.51 -3.92
CA ARG A 426 -3.95 2.87 -5.13
C ARG A 426 -5.19 2.00 -4.91
N PHE A 427 -6.21 2.59 -4.30
CA PHE A 427 -7.54 2.01 -4.29
C PHE A 427 -8.14 2.10 -5.69
N GLU A 428 -8.54 0.96 -6.23
CA GLU A 428 -9.12 0.87 -7.57
C GLU A 428 -10.33 -0.06 -7.54
N TRP A 429 -11.41 0.33 -8.22
CA TRP A 429 -12.52 -0.56 -8.54
C TRP A 429 -12.11 -1.54 -9.64
N LEU A 430 -12.69 -2.74 -9.62
CA LEU A 430 -12.39 -3.80 -10.58
C LEU A 430 -13.66 -4.18 -11.32
N ALA A 431 -13.65 -4.07 -12.65
CA ALA A 431 -14.72 -4.58 -13.52
C ALA A 431 -14.75 -6.12 -13.60
N GLU A 432 -13.67 -6.78 -13.17
CA GLU A 432 -13.63 -8.23 -13.06
C GLU A 432 -13.92 -8.69 -11.62
N ALA A 433 -14.52 -9.89 -11.49
CA ALA A 433 -14.78 -10.48 -10.19
C ALA A 433 -13.47 -10.75 -9.42
N ALA A 434 -13.43 -10.29 -8.16
CA ALA A 434 -12.30 -10.52 -7.26
C ALA A 434 -12.63 -11.57 -6.19
N THR A 435 -11.58 -12.16 -5.61
CA THR A 435 -11.67 -12.96 -4.37
C THR A 435 -10.78 -12.32 -3.32
N ILE A 436 -11.01 -12.63 -2.04
CA ILE A 436 -10.13 -12.10 -1.00
C ILE A 436 -8.75 -12.75 -1.10
N GLU A 437 -7.74 -11.95 -1.38
CA GLU A 437 -6.34 -12.33 -1.30
C GLU A 437 -5.48 -11.13 -0.91
N THR A 438 -4.31 -11.41 -0.34
CA THR A 438 -3.25 -10.43 -0.10
C THR A 438 -1.95 -11.03 -0.61
N VAL A 439 -1.37 -10.41 -1.64
CA VAL A 439 -0.20 -10.95 -2.35
C VAL A 439 0.85 -9.86 -2.55
N PRO A 440 2.14 -10.20 -2.69
CA PRO A 440 3.15 -9.21 -3.05
C PRO A 440 2.80 -8.51 -4.35
N THR A 441 2.86 -7.17 -4.35
CA THR A 441 2.64 -6.38 -5.55
C THR A 441 3.74 -6.70 -6.58
N PRO A 442 3.39 -7.03 -7.83
CA PRO A 442 4.38 -7.21 -8.89
C PRO A 442 5.28 -5.97 -9.04
N ARG A 443 6.56 -6.20 -9.31
CA ARG A 443 7.57 -5.13 -9.46
C ARG A 443 7.50 -4.44 -10.81
#